data_AF-A0A522RPA1-F1
#
_entry.id   AF-A0A522RPA1-F1
#
_cell.length_a   1.000
_cell.length_b   1.000
_cell.length_c   1.000
_cell.angle_alpha   90.00
_cell.angle_beta   90.00
_cell.angle_gamma   90.00
#
_symmetry.space_group_name_H-M   'P 1'
#
loop_
_entity.id
_entity.type
_entity.pdbx_description
1 polymer ?
#
loop_
_entity_poly.entity_id
_entity_poly.type
_entity_poly.pdbx_seq_one_letter_code
_entity_poly.pdbx_strand_id
1 'polypeptide(L)'
;MTSQTRTVTPITLAQKNSPSSQPPAWVNRAIAAGLQRLTVLSLEGTPARDVISLTAAVWGQTLGNGKVWVERRDAPRFEVAFETLCRTCRRWPAPADFLAALPACPPDRTEEPRRIESAESKARTQKIIDDLSKHFSVKAPGAPAAAAETGADAADGPPERQTVTQESD
;
A
#
# COMPACT_ATOMS: atom_id res chain seq x y z
N MET A 1 -42.77 5.14 -34.59
CA MET A 1 -42.10 5.62 -33.36
C MET A 1 -41.20 4.51 -32.87
N THR A 2 -39.90 4.62 -33.13
CA THR A 2 -38.92 3.55 -32.91
C THR A 2 -38.29 3.74 -31.54
N SER A 3 -38.69 2.95 -30.55
CA SER A 3 -38.13 3.03 -29.20
C SER A 3 -36.81 2.27 -29.14
N GLN A 4 -35.70 3.00 -29.00
CA GLN A 4 -34.38 2.43 -28.73
C GLN A 4 -34.32 1.96 -27.27
N THR A 5 -34.17 0.66 -27.06
CA THR A 5 -33.80 0.08 -25.77
C THR A 5 -32.30 0.22 -25.58
N ARG A 6 -31.89 1.10 -24.66
CA ARG A 6 -30.49 1.28 -24.26
C ARG A 6 -30.13 0.17 -23.28
N THR A 7 -29.43 -0.86 -23.77
CA THR A 7 -28.88 -1.94 -22.94
C THR A 7 -27.81 -1.35 -22.01
N VAL A 8 -28.08 -1.35 -20.70
CA VAL A 8 -27.08 -1.05 -19.68
C VAL A 8 -26.43 -2.36 -19.26
N THR A 9 -25.19 -2.56 -19.66
CA THR A 9 -24.35 -3.67 -19.20
C THR A 9 -24.09 -3.50 -17.70
N PRO A 10 -24.38 -4.49 -16.85
CA PRO A 10 -23.99 -4.40 -15.44
C PRO A 10 -22.47 -4.47 -15.33
N ILE A 11 -21.88 -3.48 -14.65
CA ILE A 11 -20.51 -3.52 -14.14
C ILE A 11 -20.39 -4.79 -13.29
N THR A 12 -19.55 -5.73 -13.73
CA THR A 12 -19.22 -6.94 -12.97
C THR A 12 -18.49 -6.55 -11.68
N LEU A 13 -19.26 -6.32 -10.62
CA LEU A 13 -18.75 -6.20 -9.26
C LEU A 13 -18.92 -7.54 -8.55
N ALA A 14 -17.85 -7.93 -7.86
CA ALA A 14 -17.78 -9.04 -6.92
C ALA A 14 -17.82 -10.45 -7.55
N GLN A 15 -16.62 -10.93 -7.89
CA GLN A 15 -16.32 -12.36 -7.90
C GLN A 15 -16.70 -12.94 -6.52
N LYS A 16 -17.84 -13.61 -6.51
CA LYS A 16 -18.45 -14.25 -5.35
C LYS A 16 -17.63 -15.48 -4.98
N ASN A 17 -16.77 -15.35 -3.97
CA ASN A 17 -16.10 -16.50 -3.35
C ASN A 17 -17.16 -17.33 -2.60
N SER A 18 -17.56 -18.44 -3.22
CA SER A 18 -18.21 -19.57 -2.54
C SER A 18 -17.30 -20.14 -1.43
N PRO A 19 -17.84 -20.81 -0.39
CA PRO A 19 -17.15 -21.13 0.86
C PRO A 19 -16.20 -22.34 0.73
N SER A 20 -15.23 -22.25 -0.18
CA SER A 20 -13.96 -22.96 -0.10
C SER A 20 -12.91 -21.90 0.20
N SER A 21 -12.69 -21.63 1.49
CA SER A 21 -11.81 -20.59 2.03
C SER A 21 -10.33 -20.89 1.77
N GLN A 22 -9.96 -21.11 0.51
CA GLN A 22 -8.58 -21.24 0.08
C GLN A 22 -7.95 -19.84 0.01
N PRO A 23 -6.76 -19.64 0.58
CA PRO A 23 -6.08 -18.38 0.46
C PRO A 23 -5.73 -18.10 -1.02
N PRO A 24 -5.53 -16.82 -1.41
CA PRO A 24 -5.03 -16.47 -2.73
C PRO A 24 -3.75 -17.24 -3.09
N ALA A 25 -3.57 -17.60 -4.35
CA ALA A 25 -2.43 -18.41 -4.80
C ALA A 25 -1.06 -17.81 -4.41
N TRP A 26 -0.95 -16.48 -4.39
CA TRP A 26 0.28 -15.79 -3.99
C TRP A 26 0.62 -16.02 -2.51
N VAL A 27 -0.38 -16.13 -1.62
CA VAL A 27 -0.19 -16.40 -0.18
C VAL A 27 0.44 -17.77 0.00
N ASN A 28 -0.09 -18.79 -0.69
CA ASN A 28 0.48 -20.14 -0.64
C ASN A 28 1.93 -20.18 -1.14
N ARG A 29 2.25 -19.47 -2.22
CA ARG A 29 3.63 -19.35 -2.72
C ARG A 29 4.55 -18.67 -1.71
N ALA A 30 4.10 -17.57 -1.11
CA ALA A 30 4.88 -16.83 -0.11
C ALA A 30 5.16 -17.70 1.14
N ILE A 31 4.15 -18.43 1.62
CA ILE A 31 4.29 -19.37 2.73
C ILE A 31 5.26 -20.50 2.37
N ALA A 32 5.09 -21.14 1.21
CA ALA A 32 5.98 -22.22 0.79
C ALA A 32 7.45 -21.75 0.71
N ALA A 33 7.70 -20.58 0.12
CA ALA A 33 9.03 -20.00 0.04
C ALA A 33 9.62 -19.69 1.43
N GLY A 34 8.84 -19.12 2.35
CA GLY A 34 9.25 -18.84 3.72
C GLY A 34 9.56 -20.10 4.52
N LEU A 35 8.68 -21.11 4.45
CA LEU A 35 8.91 -22.39 5.12
C LEU A 35 10.14 -23.10 4.55
N GLN A 36 10.38 -23.05 3.24
CA GLN A 36 11.60 -23.62 2.66
C GLN A 36 12.87 -22.97 3.27
N ARG A 37 12.90 -21.65 3.48
CA ARG A 37 14.02 -20.99 4.17
C ARG A 37 14.23 -21.55 5.57
N LEU A 38 13.16 -21.75 6.35
CA LEU A 38 13.24 -22.36 7.67
C LEU A 38 13.74 -23.81 7.64
N THR A 39 13.36 -24.61 6.63
CA THR A 39 13.81 -26.01 6.51
C THR A 39 15.31 -26.12 6.30
N VAL A 40 15.91 -25.15 5.60
CA VAL A 40 17.36 -25.12 5.36
C VAL A 40 18.12 -24.88 6.68
N LEU A 41 17.53 -24.13 7.61
CA LEU A 41 18.11 -23.89 8.93
C LEU A 41 18.04 -25.13 9.85
N SER A 42 17.26 -26.16 9.47
CA SER A 42 17.14 -27.43 10.21
C SER A 42 16.89 -27.25 11.71
N LEU A 43 15.96 -26.36 12.04
CA LEU A 43 15.59 -26.04 13.42
C LEU A 43 15.05 -27.26 14.16
N GLU A 44 15.15 -27.27 15.49
CA GLU A 44 14.53 -28.30 16.33
C GLU A 44 13.01 -28.36 16.06
N GLY A 45 12.48 -29.55 15.78
CA GLY A 45 11.06 -29.74 15.46
C GLY A 45 10.69 -29.48 14.00
N THR A 46 11.67 -29.36 13.10
CA THR A 46 11.41 -29.25 11.64
C THR A 46 10.62 -30.47 11.16
N PRO A 47 9.49 -30.29 10.44
CA PRO A 47 8.74 -31.38 9.85
C PRO A 47 9.59 -32.23 8.89
N ALA A 48 9.27 -33.52 8.78
CA ALA A 48 9.95 -34.41 7.84
C ALA A 48 9.78 -33.95 6.39
N ARG A 49 10.75 -34.28 5.53
CA ARG A 49 10.84 -33.73 4.17
C ARG A 49 9.60 -33.99 3.31
N ASP A 50 9.04 -35.17 3.44
CA ASP A 50 7.83 -35.64 2.76
C ASP A 50 6.56 -34.91 3.22
N VAL A 51 6.53 -34.38 4.45
CA VAL A 51 5.37 -33.66 5.00
C VAL A 51 5.49 -32.13 4.96
N ILE A 52 6.62 -31.57 4.52
CA ILE A 52 6.80 -30.10 4.42
C ILE A 52 5.74 -29.47 3.51
N SER A 53 5.46 -30.08 2.36
CA SER A 53 4.44 -29.57 1.42
C SER A 53 3.04 -29.55 2.04
N LEU A 54 2.71 -30.56 2.84
CA LEU A 54 1.44 -30.61 3.57
C LEU A 54 1.40 -29.55 4.68
N THR A 55 2.53 -29.34 5.36
CA THR A 55 2.68 -28.29 6.37
C THR A 55 2.41 -26.91 5.76
N ALA A 56 2.96 -26.63 4.57
CA ALA A 56 2.70 -25.38 3.86
C ALA A 56 1.22 -25.18 3.51
N ALA A 57 0.53 -26.25 3.08
CA ALA A 57 -0.90 -26.20 2.79
C ALA A 57 -1.74 -25.89 4.04
N VAL A 58 -1.42 -26.53 5.18
CA VAL A 58 -2.10 -26.27 6.47
C VAL A 58 -1.84 -24.84 6.93
N TRP A 59 -0.62 -24.33 6.77
CA TRP A 59 -0.30 -22.94 7.06
C TRP A 59 -1.10 -21.97 6.18
N GLY A 60 -1.21 -22.24 4.88
CA GLY A 60 -2.01 -21.45 3.94
C GLY A 60 -3.47 -21.36 4.38
N GLN A 61 -4.09 -22.49 4.70
CA GLN A 61 -5.47 -22.53 5.18
C GLN A 61 -5.63 -21.79 6.53
N THR A 62 -4.72 -22.04 7.47
CA THR A 62 -4.76 -21.44 8.81
C THR A 62 -4.61 -19.93 8.76
N LEU A 63 -3.64 -19.42 7.99
CA LEU A 63 -3.38 -17.99 7.85
C LEU A 63 -4.36 -17.28 6.91
N GLY A 64 -4.99 -18.02 6.00
CA GLY A 64 -6.03 -17.53 5.10
C GLY A 64 -7.40 -17.40 5.76
N ASN A 65 -7.69 -18.20 6.79
CA ASN A 65 -9.00 -18.22 7.42
C ASN A 65 -9.33 -16.86 8.10
N GLY A 66 -10.46 -16.27 7.72
CA GLY A 66 -10.94 -15.02 8.32
C GLY A 66 -10.10 -13.78 7.98
N LYS A 67 -9.15 -13.85 7.04
CA LYS A 67 -8.33 -12.70 6.63
C LYS A 67 -8.36 -12.46 5.13
N VAL A 68 -8.40 -11.19 4.76
CA VAL A 68 -8.27 -10.73 3.37
C VAL A 68 -6.86 -10.20 3.18
N TRP A 69 -6.07 -10.94 2.39
CA TRP A 69 -4.70 -10.57 2.04
C TRP A 69 -4.66 -9.89 0.67
N VAL A 70 -3.94 -8.77 0.58
CA VAL A 70 -3.74 -7.96 -0.63
C VAL A 70 -2.27 -8.04 -1.02
N GLU A 71 -1.96 -8.66 -2.17
CA GLU A 71 -0.58 -8.98 -2.57
C GLU A 71 0.37 -7.78 -2.50
N ARG A 72 -0.01 -6.64 -3.11
CA ARG A 72 0.79 -5.41 -3.11
C ARG A 72 1.14 -4.89 -1.71
N ARG A 73 0.24 -5.09 -0.74
CA ARG A 73 0.38 -4.60 0.64
C ARG A 73 1.07 -5.62 1.54
N ASP A 74 0.74 -6.89 1.36
CA ASP A 74 1.02 -7.94 2.33
C ASP A 74 2.18 -8.85 1.92
N ALA A 75 2.50 -8.99 0.63
CA ALA A 75 3.68 -9.74 0.19
C ALA A 75 4.99 -9.25 0.84
N PRO A 76 5.32 -7.94 0.88
CA PRO A 76 6.53 -7.48 1.57
C PRO A 76 6.48 -7.73 3.09
N ARG A 77 5.28 -7.73 3.69
CA ARG A 77 5.10 -8.01 5.13
C ARG A 77 5.37 -9.49 5.45
N PHE A 78 4.96 -10.39 4.56
CA PHE A 78 5.24 -11.82 4.67
C PHE A 78 6.74 -12.09 4.62
N GLU A 79 7.46 -11.44 3.70
CA GLU A 79 8.91 -11.58 3.60
C GLU A 79 9.62 -11.15 4.89
N VAL A 80 9.29 -9.97 5.42
CA VAL A 80 9.87 -9.48 6.68
C VAL A 80 9.55 -10.40 7.87
N ALA A 81 8.32 -10.93 7.93
CA ALA A 81 7.95 -11.87 8.98
C ALA A 81 8.78 -13.16 8.92
N PHE A 82 8.94 -13.76 7.74
CA PHE A 82 9.78 -14.95 7.58
C PHE A 82 11.27 -14.67 7.82
N GLU A 83 11.78 -13.51 7.42
CA GLU A 83 13.14 -13.08 7.75
C GLU A 83 13.33 -13.01 9.28
N THR A 84 12.36 -12.42 9.98
CA THR A 84 12.37 -12.33 11.44
C THR A 84 12.41 -13.72 12.06
N LEU A 85 11.52 -14.63 11.64
CA LEU A 85 11.50 -16.01 12.13
C LEU A 85 12.84 -16.73 11.88
N CYS A 86 13.42 -16.61 10.67
CA CYS A 86 14.73 -17.19 10.36
C CYS A 86 15.85 -16.67 11.27
N ARG A 87 15.76 -15.42 11.74
CA ARG A 87 16.78 -14.81 12.60
C ARG A 87 16.61 -15.16 14.07
N THR A 88 15.36 -15.32 14.54
CA THR A 88 15.07 -15.40 15.97
C THR A 88 14.67 -16.79 16.45
N CYS A 89 14.09 -17.63 15.61
CA CYS A 89 13.58 -18.94 16.02
C CYS A 89 14.72 -19.94 16.30
N ARG A 90 14.60 -20.67 17.41
CA ARG A 90 15.45 -21.82 17.75
C ARG A 90 14.75 -23.15 17.51
N ARG A 91 13.42 -23.13 17.54
CA ARG A 91 12.53 -24.25 17.22
C ARG A 91 11.68 -23.89 16.03
N TRP A 92 11.14 -24.90 15.36
CA TRP A 92 10.21 -24.72 14.26
C TRP A 92 9.00 -23.90 14.72
N PRO A 93 8.69 -22.78 14.05
CA PRO A 93 7.62 -21.88 14.48
C PRO A 93 6.23 -22.48 14.23
N ALA A 94 5.24 -21.97 14.95
CA ALA A 94 3.81 -22.15 14.67
C ALA A 94 3.27 -20.99 13.81
N PRO A 95 2.09 -21.13 13.16
CA PRO A 95 1.46 -20.02 12.44
C PRO A 95 1.21 -18.76 13.29
N ALA A 96 1.02 -18.93 14.60
CA ALA A 96 0.88 -17.82 15.54
C ALA A 96 2.16 -16.97 15.64
N ASP A 97 3.34 -17.59 15.60
CA ASP A 97 4.62 -16.88 15.65
C ASP A 97 4.81 -16.03 14.39
N PHE A 98 4.38 -16.53 13.23
CA PHE A 98 4.36 -15.76 11.99
C PHE A 98 3.45 -14.52 12.10
N LEU A 99 2.25 -14.66 12.68
CA LEU A 99 1.35 -13.53 12.88
C LEU A 99 1.92 -12.49 13.87
N ALA A 100 2.64 -12.94 14.90
CA ALA A 100 3.34 -12.07 15.84
C ALA A 100 4.53 -11.34 15.20
N ALA A 101 5.24 -11.99 14.28
CA ALA A 101 6.34 -11.40 13.52
C ALA A 101 5.88 -10.49 12.37
N LEU A 102 4.58 -10.47 12.04
CA LEU A 102 4.06 -9.70 10.92
C LEU A 102 4.13 -8.19 11.22
N PRO A 103 4.84 -7.38 10.40
CA PRO A 103 4.88 -5.94 10.60
C PRO A 103 3.47 -5.33 10.57
N ALA A 104 3.28 -4.22 11.30
CA ALA A 104 2.03 -3.48 11.26
C ALA A 104 1.63 -3.14 9.82
N CYS A 105 0.32 -3.18 9.54
CA CYS A 105 -0.18 -2.78 8.23
C CYS A 105 0.22 -1.31 8.01
N PRO A 106 0.90 -0.96 6.91
CA PRO A 106 1.15 0.44 6.62
C PRO A 106 -0.22 1.16 6.58
N PRO A 107 -0.31 2.38 7.15
CA PRO A 107 -1.53 3.16 7.04
C PRO A 107 -1.85 3.29 5.56
N ASP A 108 -3.12 3.10 5.21
CA ASP A 108 -3.56 3.43 3.86
C ASP A 108 -3.16 4.89 3.67
N ARG A 109 -2.37 5.19 2.64
CA ARG A 109 -2.20 6.58 2.22
C ARG A 109 -3.53 6.99 1.61
N THR A 110 -4.54 7.17 2.45
CA THR A 110 -5.73 7.92 2.08
C THR A 110 -5.17 9.24 1.57
N GLU A 111 -5.30 9.48 0.26
CA GLU A 111 -5.11 10.81 -0.29
C GLU A 111 -5.84 11.75 0.66
N GLU A 112 -5.13 12.71 1.28
CA GLU A 112 -5.78 13.67 2.15
C GLU A 112 -7.06 14.14 1.46
N PRO A 113 -8.23 14.10 2.13
CA PRO A 113 -9.51 14.33 1.48
C PRO A 113 -9.38 15.59 0.65
N ARG A 114 -9.39 15.42 -0.68
CA ARG A 114 -9.10 16.50 -1.63
C ARG A 114 -10.08 17.61 -1.29
N ARG A 115 -9.58 18.69 -0.69
CA ARG A 115 -10.43 19.78 -0.24
C ARG A 115 -11.08 20.35 -1.49
N ILE A 116 -12.37 20.10 -1.69
CA ILE A 116 -13.14 20.68 -2.79
C ILE A 116 -13.37 22.15 -2.43
N GLU A 117 -12.37 22.99 -2.67
CA GLU A 117 -12.49 24.42 -2.50
C GLU A 117 -13.27 25.02 -3.67
N SER A 118 -14.60 24.89 -3.65
CA SER A 118 -15.46 25.70 -4.52
C SER A 118 -15.33 27.17 -4.15
N ALA A 119 -15.35 28.07 -5.13
CA ALA A 119 -15.33 29.52 -4.91
C ALA A 119 -16.47 29.98 -3.97
N GLU A 120 -17.61 29.30 -4.02
CA GLU A 120 -18.76 29.56 -3.15
C GLU A 120 -18.47 29.17 -1.69
N SER A 121 -17.76 28.06 -1.46
CA SER A 121 -17.34 27.62 -0.13
C SER A 121 -16.35 28.61 0.50
N LYS A 122 -15.41 29.15 -0.30
CA LYS A 122 -14.49 30.20 0.17
C LYS A 122 -15.24 31.47 0.57
N ALA A 123 -16.20 31.91 -0.24
CA ALA A 123 -16.99 33.10 0.03
C ALA A 123 -17.85 32.94 1.30
N ARG A 124 -18.43 31.76 1.52
CA ARG A 124 -19.22 31.46 2.73
C ARG A 124 -18.35 31.47 3.99
N THR A 125 -17.20 30.80 3.94
CA THR A 125 -16.24 30.77 5.06
C THR A 125 -15.68 32.17 5.36
N GLN A 126 -15.38 32.96 4.32
CA GLN A 126 -14.88 34.31 4.49
C GLN A 126 -15.90 35.22 5.19
N LYS A 127 -17.20 35.09 4.86
CA LYS A 127 -18.27 35.83 5.55
C LYS A 127 -18.37 35.46 7.02
N ILE A 128 -18.26 34.16 7.33
CA ILE A 128 -18.28 33.67 8.72
C ILE A 128 -17.09 34.23 9.50
N ILE A 129 -15.88 34.22 8.92
CA ILE A 129 -14.67 34.77 9.56
C ILE A 129 -14.78 36.29 9.74
N ASP A 130 -15.31 37.02 8.75
CA ASP A 130 -15.50 38.46 8.82
C ASP A 130 -16.50 38.84 9.94
N ASP A 131 -17.59 38.08 10.06
CA ASP A 131 -18.60 38.24 11.10
C ASP A 131 -18.04 37.93 12.50
N LEU A 132 -17.28 36.84 12.63
CA LEU A 132 -16.57 36.49 13.87
C LEU A 132 -15.53 37.56 14.26
N SER A 133 -14.82 38.16 13.30
CA SER A 133 -13.82 39.21 13.58
C SER A 133 -14.44 40.53 14.04
N LYS A 134 -15.68 40.81 13.65
CA LYS A 134 -16.44 41.97 14.12
C LYS A 134 -16.92 41.78 15.55
N HIS A 135 -17.22 40.54 15.93
CA HIS A 135 -17.73 40.19 17.26
C HIS A 135 -16.64 39.86 18.28
N PHE A 136 -15.48 39.40 17.84
CA PHE A 136 -14.32 39.13 18.68
C PHE A 136 -13.16 40.00 18.21
N SER A 137 -12.65 40.90 19.07
CA SER A 137 -11.42 41.68 18.83
C SER A 137 -10.17 40.77 18.80
N VAL A 138 -10.11 39.85 17.85
CA VAL A 138 -8.96 39.01 17.55
C VAL A 138 -8.27 39.61 16.35
N LYS A 139 -7.06 40.13 16.58
CA LYS A 139 -6.11 40.53 15.53
C LYS A 139 -5.87 39.32 14.62
N ALA A 140 -6.37 39.36 13.39
CA ALA A 140 -6.09 38.34 12.39
C ALA A 140 -4.57 38.22 12.15
N PRO A 141 -3.99 37.01 12.10
CA PRO A 141 -2.63 36.83 11.60
C PRO A 141 -2.67 37.13 10.10
N GLY A 142 -1.86 38.10 9.68
CA GLY A 142 -1.73 38.49 8.28
C GLY A 142 -1.34 37.28 7.44
N ALA A 143 -2.20 36.93 6.48
CA ALA A 143 -1.81 36.08 5.38
C ALA A 143 -0.65 36.77 4.63
N PRO A 144 0.38 36.03 4.20
CA PRO A 144 1.56 36.61 3.59
C PRO A 144 1.17 37.35 2.32
N ALA A 145 1.57 38.62 2.27
CA ALA A 145 1.53 39.44 1.08
C ALA A 145 2.21 38.69 -0.07
N ALA A 146 1.49 38.56 -1.17
CA ALA A 146 2.04 38.20 -2.46
C ALA A 146 3.20 39.17 -2.77
N ALA A 147 4.43 38.67 -2.66
CA ALA A 147 5.61 39.38 -3.11
C ALA A 147 5.66 39.30 -4.64
N ALA A 148 5.41 40.44 -5.28
CA ALA A 148 5.79 40.70 -6.65
C ALA A 148 6.91 41.74 -6.61
N GLU A 149 8.18 41.36 -6.74
CA GLU A 149 9.25 42.23 -7.21
C GLU A 149 10.28 41.42 -8.03
N THR A 150 10.20 41.66 -9.34
CA THR A 150 11.29 41.94 -10.29
C THR A 150 12.74 41.67 -9.85
N GLY A 151 13.42 40.80 -10.59
CA GLY A 151 14.88 40.70 -10.64
C GLY A 151 15.30 40.31 -12.06
N ALA A 152 15.85 41.26 -12.79
CA ALA A 152 16.46 41.08 -14.10
C ALA A 152 17.91 40.58 -13.96
N ASP A 153 18.35 39.87 -14.99
CA ASP A 153 19.69 39.90 -15.59
C ASP A 153 20.70 38.74 -15.33
N ALA A 154 21.32 38.36 -16.46
CA ALA A 154 22.56 37.62 -16.67
C ALA A 154 22.61 36.09 -16.43
N ALA A 155 22.39 35.31 -17.50
CA ALA A 155 23.46 34.65 -18.29
C ALA A 155 22.90 33.42 -19.04
N ASP A 156 22.45 33.66 -20.27
CA ASP A 156 22.16 32.65 -21.28
C ASP A 156 23.48 32.30 -22.01
N GLY A 157 23.88 31.04 -21.95
CA GLY A 157 24.97 30.46 -22.72
C GLY A 157 24.52 29.07 -23.20
N PRO A 158 24.37 28.82 -24.51
CA PRO A 158 23.80 27.58 -25.01
C PRO A 158 24.96 26.67 -25.56
N PRO A 159 24.69 25.53 -26.23
CA PRO A 159 24.87 24.20 -25.67
C PRO A 159 25.84 23.32 -26.49
N GLU A 160 26.51 22.32 -25.90
CA GLU A 160 27.12 21.25 -26.73
C GLU A 160 26.85 19.83 -26.23
N ARG A 161 26.31 19.05 -27.16
CA ARG A 161 26.08 17.61 -27.13
C ARG A 161 27.42 16.89 -27.23
N GLN A 162 27.60 15.81 -26.47
CA GLN A 162 28.33 14.65 -26.97
C GLN A 162 27.63 13.36 -26.56
N THR A 163 26.97 12.77 -27.55
CA THR A 163 26.71 11.34 -27.66
C THR A 163 28.05 10.62 -27.84
N VAL A 164 28.45 9.78 -26.88
CA VAL A 164 29.49 8.77 -27.12
C VAL A 164 28.78 7.45 -27.40
N THR A 165 28.81 7.07 -28.67
CA THR A 165 28.72 5.70 -29.15
C THR A 165 30.16 5.21 -29.33
N GLN A 166 30.49 4.05 -28.76
CA GLN A 166 31.65 3.24 -29.13
C GLN A 166 31.31 1.82 -28.67
N GLU A 167 30.67 1.00 -29.50
CA GLU A 167 31.26 0.16 -30.57
C GLU A 167 32.42 -0.69 -30.04
N SER A 168 32.12 -1.96 -29.80
CA SER A 168 33.05 -3.03 -29.42
C SER A 168 33.46 -3.80 -30.67
N ASP A 169 34.76 -3.95 -30.86
CA ASP A 169 35.38 -5.07 -31.57
C ASP A 169 36.27 -5.81 -30.58
#